data_AF-A0A0F9LB18-F1
#
_entry.id   AF-A0A0F9LB18-F1
#
_cell.length_a   1.000
_cell.length_b   1.000
_cell.length_c   1.000
_cell.angle_alpha   90.00
_cell.angle_beta   90.00
_cell.angle_gamma   90.00
#
_symmetry.space_group_name_H-M   'P 1'
#
loop_
_entity.id
_entity.type
_entity.pdbx_description
1 polymer ?
#
loop_
_entity_poly.entity_id
_entity_poly.type
_entity_poly.pdbx_seq_one_letter_code
_entity_poly.pdbx_strand_id
1 'polypeptide(L)' 'MPVSRKIPVGPWRLLSTIAERHRARESIKELMDDYNLSRSEILGAIAWHKKRGKAAKKGWRTRRNQKLYDELEGMSG' A
#
# COMPACT_ATOMS: atom_id res chain seq x y z
N MET A 1 22.31 -14.31 15.95
CA MET A 1 22.25 -14.64 14.50
C MET A 1 21.19 -13.75 13.87
N PRO A 2 21.52 -12.73 13.05
CA PRO A 2 20.49 -11.97 12.35
C PRO A 2 19.92 -12.86 11.24
N VAL A 3 18.61 -13.07 11.28
CA VAL A 3 17.89 -13.98 10.39
C VAL A 3 17.85 -13.33 9.02
N SER A 4 18.74 -13.76 8.11
CA SER A 4 18.71 -13.35 6.71
C SER A 4 17.45 -13.93 6.06
N ARG A 5 16.32 -13.22 6.22
CA ARG A 5 15.06 -13.53 5.56
C ARG A 5 15.19 -13.08 4.12
N LYS A 6 15.77 -13.92 3.27
CA LYS A 6 15.57 -13.85 1.82
C LYS A 6 14.09 -14.14 1.57
N ILE A 7 13.26 -13.10 1.53
CA ILE A 7 11.84 -13.22 1.20
C ILE A 7 11.74 -13.18 -0.33
N PRO A 8 11.30 -14.26 -1.01
CA PRO A 8 11.06 -14.25 -2.44
C PRO A 8 9.70 -13.62 -2.69
N VAL A 9 9.60 -12.31 -2.50
CA VAL A 9 8.36 -11.56 -2.71
C VAL A 9 8.53 -10.69 -3.93
N GLY A 10 7.70 -10.94 -4.94
CA GLY A 10 7.70 -10.17 -6.19
C GLY A 10 7.58 -8.66 -5.97
N PRO A 11 7.84 -7.85 -7.02
CA PRO A 11 8.17 -6.42 -6.89
C PRO A 11 7.16 -5.61 -6.06
N TRP A 12 5.87 -5.98 -6.06
CA TRP A 12 4.80 -5.24 -5.38
C TRP A 12 4.65 -5.61 -3.89
N ARG A 13 5.01 -6.84 -3.50
CA ARG A 13 4.93 -7.28 -2.09
C ARG A 13 6.05 -6.66 -1.27
N LEU A 14 7.27 -6.61 -1.80
CA LEU A 14 8.40 -5.93 -1.18
C LEU A 14 8.10 -4.45 -0.89
N LEU A 15 7.55 -3.72 -1.87
CA LEU A 15 7.18 -2.31 -1.69
C LEU A 15 6.10 -2.11 -0.62
N SER A 16 5.17 -3.06 -0.50
CA SER A 16 4.13 -3.02 0.54
C SER A 16 4.73 -3.23 1.92
N THR A 17 5.62 -4.22 2.08
CA THR A 17 6.30 -4.51 3.35
C THR A 17 7.17 -3.35 3.82
N ILE A 18 7.94 -2.71 2.93
CA ILE A 18 8.74 -1.52 3.25
C ILE A 18 7.83 -0.38 3.76
N ALA A 19 6.70 -0.15 3.08
CA ALA A 19 5.78 0.92 3.46
C ALA A 19 5.01 0.63 4.76
N GLU A 20 4.71 -0.63 5.06
CA GLU A 20 4.09 -1.06 6.31
C GLU A 20 5.05 -0.92 7.49
N ARG A 21 6.31 -1.33 7.32
CA ARG A 21 7.36 -1.13 8.33
C ARG A 21 7.62 0.34 8.62
N HIS A 22 7.65 1.18 7.59
CA HIS A 22 7.71 2.64 7.77
C HIS A 22 6.49 3.16 8.57
N ARG A 23 5.28 2.61 8.38
CA ARG A 23 4.11 2.96 9.22
C ARG A 23 4.27 2.48 10.66
N ALA A 24 4.99 1.38 10.90
CA ALA A 24 5.31 0.87 12.22
C ALA A 24 6.39 1.69 12.96
N ARG A 25 6.78 2.86 12.40
CA ARG A 25 7.79 3.79 12.92
C ARG A 25 9.24 3.31 12.79
N GLU A 26 9.51 2.31 11.95
CA GLU A 26 10.89 2.02 11.54
C GLU A 26 11.45 3.20 10.73
N SER A 27 12.71 3.54 11.00
CA SER A 27 13.36 4.66 10.33
C SER A 27 13.70 4.31 8.88
N ILE A 28 13.75 5.33 8.02
CA ILE A 28 14.18 5.14 6.62
C ILE A 28 15.60 4.53 6.56
N LYS A 29 16.46 4.85 7.54
CA LYS A 29 17.82 4.33 7.61
C LYS A 29 17.83 2.82 7.87
N GLU A 30 17.06 2.35 8.86
CA GLU A 30 16.92 0.91 9.15
C GLU A 30 16.33 0.17 7.95
N LEU A 31 15.38 0.78 7.23
CA LEU A 31 14.82 0.19 6.01
C LEU A 31 15.82 0.13 4.86
N MET A 32 16.69 1.12 4.71
CA MET A 32 17.77 1.08 3.72
C MET A 32 18.77 -0.03 4.04
N ASP A 33 19.13 -0.18 5.33
CA ASP A 33 20.09 -1.19 5.79
C ASP A 33 19.51 -2.62 5.68
N ASP A 34 18.25 -2.83 6.07
CA ASP A 34 17.58 -4.14 6.03
C ASP A 34 17.37 -4.67 4.60
N TYR A 35 17.04 -3.78 3.67
CA TYR A 35 16.72 -4.15 2.29
C TYR A 35 17.86 -3.90 1.30
N ASN A 36 18.97 -3.30 1.74
CA ASN A 36 20.08 -2.85 0.90
C ASN A 36 19.60 -2.01 -0.30
N LEU A 37 18.68 -1.08 -0.02
CA LEU A 37 18.06 -0.20 -1.02
C LEU A 37 18.48 1.24 -0.81
N SER A 38 18.49 2.00 -1.89
CA SER A 38 18.70 3.44 -1.84
C SER A 38 17.52 4.17 -1.19
N ARG A 39 17.78 5.36 -0.66
CA ARG A 39 16.75 6.23 -0.09
C ARG A 39 15.61 6.51 -1.08
N SER A 40 15.93 6.69 -2.36
CA SER A 40 14.97 6.91 -3.44
C SER A 40 14.02 5.72 -3.64
N GLU A 41 14.52 4.50 -3.53
CA GLU A 41 13.72 3.28 -3.69
C GLU A 41 12.77 3.09 -2.50
N ILE A 42 13.25 3.33 -1.27
CA ILE A 42 12.41 3.29 -0.05
C ILE A 42 11.30 4.35 -0.13
N LEU A 43 11.65 5.59 -0.51
CA LEU A 43 10.66 6.66 -0.69
C LEU A 43 9.66 6.34 -1.81
N GLY A 44 10.13 5.74 -2.91
CA GLY A 44 9.30 5.25 -4.00
C GLY A 44 8.28 4.20 -3.54
N ALA A 45 8.71 3.25 -2.71
CA ALA A 45 7.86 2.23 -2.10
C ALA A 45 6.74 2.84 -1.23
N ILE A 46 7.11 3.77 -0.35
CA ILE A 46 6.17 4.48 0.53
C ILE A 46 5.15 5.28 -0.30
N ALA A 47 5.61 6.01 -1.31
CA ALA A 47 4.76 6.81 -2.18
C ALA A 47 3.79 5.95 -3.01
N TRP A 48 4.29 4.87 -3.59
CA TRP A 48 3.48 3.89 -4.32
C TRP A 48 2.40 3.27 -3.42
N HIS A 49 2.74 2.90 -2.19
CA HIS A 49 1.80 2.27 -1.25
C HIS A 49 0.68 3.25 -0.85
N LYS A 50 1.06 4.52 -0.62
CA LYS A 50 0.10 5.60 -0.37
C LYS A 50 -0.84 5.83 -1.57
N LYS A 51 -0.33 5.75 -2.80
CA LYS A 51 -1.12 5.91 -4.04
C LYS A 51 -2.09 4.74 -4.24
N ARG A 52 -1.65 3.50 -4.02
CA ARG A 52 -2.53 2.31 -4.06
C ARG A 52 -3.65 2.40 -3.02
N GLY A 53 -3.35 2.77 -1.78
CA GLY A 53 -4.37 2.96 -0.74
C GLY A 53 -5.42 4.01 -1.12
N LYS A 54 -5.01 5.12 -1.75
CA LYS A 54 -5.94 6.14 -2.27
C LYS A 54 -6.83 5.59 -3.40
N ALA A 55 -6.26 4.83 -4.34
CA ALA A 55 -7.01 4.24 -5.44
C ALA A 55 -8.05 3.22 -4.96
N ALA A 56 -7.68 2.35 -4.01
CA ALA A 56 -8.59 1.39 -3.38
C ALA A 56 -9.74 2.09 -2.65
N LYS A 57 -9.44 3.13 -1.86
CA LYS A 57 -10.45 3.93 -1.15
C LYS A 57 -11.40 4.67 -2.11
N LYS A 58 -10.88 5.16 -3.25
CA LYS A 58 -11.70 5.80 -4.30
C LYS A 58 -12.66 4.79 -4.93
N GLY A 59 -12.16 3.62 -5.35
CA GLY A 59 -13.00 2.55 -5.90
C GLY A 59 -14.09 2.07 -4.95
N TRP A 60 -13.79 1.95 -3.65
CA TRP A 60 -14.77 1.61 -2.62
C TRP A 60 -15.89 2.65 -2.50
N ARG A 61 -15.54 3.95 -2.52
CA ARG A 61 -16.53 5.05 -2.48
C ARG A 61 -17.43 5.04 -3.71
N THR A 62 -16.86 4.83 -4.90
CA THR A 62 -17.64 4.75 -6.14
C THR A 62 -18.64 3.59 -6.11
N ARG A 63 -18.23 2.40 -5.64
CA ARG A 63 -19.14 1.25 -5.52
C ARG A 63 -20.27 1.49 -4.52
N ARG A 64 -20.00 2.17 -3.41
CA ARG A 64 -21.06 2.54 -2.45
C ARG A 64 -22.05 3.54 -3.02
N ASN A 65 -21.57 4.53 -3.77
CA ASN A 65 -22.45 5.50 -4.40
C ASN A 65 -23.28 4.86 -5.51
N GLN A 66 -22.70 3.95 -6.31
CA GLN A 66 -23.45 3.22 -7.32
C GLN A 66 -24.61 2.42 -6.71
N LYS A 67 -24.34 1.67 -5.63
CA LYS A 67 -25.39 0.92 -4.91
C LYS A 67 -26.52 1.83 -4.40
N LEU A 68 -26.18 3.04 -3.94
CA LEU A 68 -27.16 4.03 -3.50
C LEU A 68 -28.00 4.58 -4.68
N TYR A 69 -27.40 4.80 -5.85
CA TYR A 69 -28.15 5.20 -7.05
C TYR A 69 -29.07 4.07 -7.53
N ASP A 70 -28.57 2.82 -7.59
CA ASP A 70 -29.35 1.66 -8.00
C ASP A 70 -30.55 1.40 -7.05
N GLU A 71 -30.38 1.61 -5.73
CA GLU A 71 -31.46 1.51 -4.73
C GLU A 71 -32.50 2.63 -4.86
N LEU A 72 -32.10 3.86 -5.21
CA LEU A 72 -33.04 4.99 -5.38
C LEU A 72 -33.85 4.89 -6.68
N GLU A 73 -33.25 4.38 -7.76
CA GLU A 73 -33.92 4.21 -9.05
C GLU A 73 -34.92 3.03 -9.02
N GLY A 74 -34.63 1.98 -8.24
CA GLY A 74 -35.54 0.84 -8.02
C GLY A 74 -36.73 1.10 -7.09
N MET A 75 -36.81 2.25 -6.42
CA MET A 75 -37.95 2.64 -5.54
C MET A 75 -38.98 3.55 -6.23
N SER A 76 -38.76 3.93 -7.49
CA SER A 76 -39.69 4.77 -8.28
C SER A 76 -40.51 3.99 -9.31
N GLY A 77 -40.54 2.65 -9.22
CA GLY A 77 -41.29 1.75 -10.11
C GLY A 77 -42.58 1.23 -9.48
#